data_AF-A0A2N4US82-F1
#
_entry.id   AF-A0A2N4US82-F1
#
_cell.length_a   1.000
_cell.length_b   1.000
_cell.length_c   1.000
_cell.angle_alpha   90.00
_cell.angle_beta   90.00
_cell.angle_gamma   90.00
#
_symmetry.space_group_name_H-M   'P 1'
#
loop_
_entity.id
_entity.type
_entity.pdbx_description
1 polymer ?
#
loop_
_entity_poly.entity_id
_entity_poly.type
_entity_poly.pdbx_seq_one_letter_code
_entity_poly.pdbx_strand_id
1 'polypeptide(L)'
;MSPLEMPTAGWIVLAIVQAILMLMLAPLATGFSRVIRAKIHSRQGPGVLQDYRDIAKLLRRQSVAPANSGFIFWIMPWVLVVTMLLIGMALPTVTQVSPFPISGDIITDIYLLAIFRFFFALSGIDSNSMFAGIGSSRELTLGILVEPILILAIVVVALSVGTTDLGYISHALANNHWQHPLTVVLAGLVCAFALFIEMGKVPFDGAEAEQELQEGPVTEYSGSALAMVKLGLGLKQLVVAQLFLAIFIPWGKASSLSFGGLFSASIILLIKLFVVFLIAGLVENTMARVRFTQIHRTIFPAFLVAVLALIFLIFGW
;
A
#
# COMPACT_ATOMS: atom_id res chain seq x y z
N MET A 1 10.98 -26.74 -3.85
CA MET A 1 9.65 -26.32 -3.36
C MET A 1 9.49 -26.91 -1.97
N SER A 2 9.78 -26.14 -0.92
CA SER A 2 9.40 -26.54 0.45
C SER A 2 7.87 -26.65 0.48
N PRO A 3 7.28 -27.68 1.13
CA PRO A 3 5.84 -27.77 1.27
C PRO A 3 5.29 -26.48 1.89
N LEU A 4 4.05 -26.12 1.54
CA LEU A 4 3.26 -25.11 2.25
C LEU A 4 3.02 -25.64 3.67
N GLU A 5 4.04 -25.54 4.53
CA GLU A 5 3.93 -25.93 5.93
C GLU A 5 2.92 -25.00 6.58
N MET A 6 1.90 -25.60 7.21
CA MET A 6 0.97 -24.82 8.02
C MET A 6 1.80 -24.06 9.06
N PRO A 7 1.67 -22.73 9.14
CA PRO A 7 2.47 -21.96 10.08
C PRO A 7 2.20 -22.47 11.49
N THR A 8 3.26 -22.71 12.26
CA THR A 8 3.09 -23.08 13.66
C THR A 8 2.33 -21.98 14.40
N ALA A 9 1.65 -22.33 15.49
CA ALA A 9 0.83 -21.37 16.23
C ALA A 9 1.60 -20.08 16.61
N GLY A 10 2.91 -20.17 16.88
CA GLY A 10 3.77 -19.02 17.14
C GLY A 10 3.92 -18.06 15.97
N TRP A 11 4.02 -18.57 14.73
CA TRP A 11 4.10 -17.75 13.52
C TRP A 11 2.77 -17.05 13.23
N ILE A 12 1.64 -17.75 13.44
CA ILE A 12 0.32 -17.14 13.31
C ILE A 12 0.15 -15.99 14.31
N VAL A 13 0.55 -16.20 15.58
CA VAL A 13 0.50 -15.14 16.60
C VAL A 13 1.37 -13.96 16.20
N LEU A 14 2.59 -14.20 15.69
CA LEU A 14 3.47 -13.14 15.21
C LEU A 14 2.86 -12.37 14.03
N ALA A 15 2.24 -13.06 13.08
CA ALA A 15 1.54 -12.46 11.94
C ALA A 15 0.40 -11.55 12.40
N ILE A 16 -0.43 -12.03 13.34
CA ILE A 16 -1.54 -11.25 13.91
C ILE A 16 -1.02 -10.02 14.66
N VAL A 17 0.03 -10.18 15.49
CA VAL A 17 0.64 -9.06 16.21
C VAL A 17 1.19 -8.02 15.23
N GLN A 18 1.88 -8.45 14.17
CA GLN A 18 2.38 -7.58 13.12
C GLN A 18 1.24 -6.78 12.46
N ALA A 19 0.15 -7.45 12.08
CA ALA A 19 -0.99 -6.81 11.44
C ALA A 19 -1.70 -5.79 12.37
N ILE A 20 -1.84 -6.11 13.65
CA ILE A 20 -2.39 -5.19 14.66
C ILE A 20 -1.46 -3.98 14.85
N LEU A 21 -0.14 -4.18 14.88
CA LEU A 21 0.81 -3.09 14.96
C LEU A 21 0.72 -2.18 13.74
N MET A 22 0.58 -2.73 12.53
CA MET A 22 0.37 -1.95 11.30
C MET A 22 -0.94 -1.16 11.36
N LEU A 23 -2.03 -1.78 11.82
CA LEU A 23 -3.31 -1.12 12.03
C LEU A 23 -3.18 0.08 12.99
N MET A 24 -2.44 -0.11 14.08
CA MET A 24 -2.17 0.95 15.06
C MET A 24 -1.26 2.03 14.48
N LEU A 25 -0.32 1.71 13.60
CA LEU A 25 0.58 2.67 12.97
C LEU A 25 -0.07 3.47 11.84
N ALA A 26 -1.15 2.97 11.20
CA ALA A 26 -1.78 3.61 10.06
C ALA A 26 -2.20 5.07 10.33
N PRO A 27 -2.93 5.40 11.41
CA PRO A 27 -3.28 6.78 11.73
C PRO A 27 -2.06 7.65 12.08
N LEU A 28 -0.97 7.05 12.59
CA LEU A 28 0.27 7.78 12.86
C LEU A 28 0.92 8.26 11.57
N ALA A 29 0.94 7.42 10.54
CA ALA A 29 1.58 7.70 9.26
C ALA A 29 0.81 8.77 8.46
N THR A 30 -0.53 8.70 8.47
CA THR A 30 -1.39 9.75 7.88
C THR A 30 -1.26 11.07 8.65
N GLY A 31 -1.24 11.01 9.99
CA GLY A 31 -1.05 12.18 10.85
C GLY A 31 0.32 12.83 10.66
N PHE A 32 1.36 12.03 10.46
CA PHE A 32 2.71 12.51 10.12
C PHE A 32 2.73 13.24 8.76
N SER A 33 2.03 12.71 7.76
CA SER A 33 1.89 13.36 6.45
C SER A 33 1.24 14.75 6.56
N ARG A 34 0.22 14.91 7.42
CA ARG A 34 -0.42 16.21 7.71
C ARG A 34 0.53 17.21 8.37
N VAL A 35 1.39 16.75 9.28
CA VAL A 35 2.42 17.59 9.92
C VAL A 35 3.47 18.04 8.91
N ILE A 36 3.95 17.15 8.03
CA ILE A 36 4.90 17.51 6.96
C ILE A 36 4.29 18.58 6.06
N ARG A 37 3.07 18.36 5.56
CA ARG A 37 2.34 19.30 4.71
C ARG A 37 2.23 20.68 5.36
N ALA A 38 1.88 20.74 6.64
CA ALA A 38 1.78 22.01 7.36
C ALA A 38 3.13 22.73 7.50
N LYS A 39 4.20 21.99 7.83
CA LYS A 39 5.56 22.53 7.94
C LYS A 39 6.07 23.07 6.60
N ILE A 40 5.87 22.34 5.50
CA ILE A 40 6.28 22.79 4.15
C ILE A 40 5.54 24.08 3.77
N HIS A 41 4.25 24.18 4.11
CA HIS A 41 3.44 25.38 3.85
C HIS A 41 3.64 26.50 4.89
N SER A 42 4.63 26.39 5.79
CA SER A 42 4.92 27.38 6.83
C SER A 42 3.71 27.73 7.71
N ARG A 43 2.83 26.77 7.99
CA ARG A 43 1.66 26.93 8.86
C ARG A 43 1.69 25.95 10.03
N GLN A 44 1.01 26.29 11.12
CA GLN A 44 0.81 25.35 12.21
C GLN A 44 -0.28 24.34 11.85
N GLY A 45 0.10 23.07 11.72
CA GLY A 45 -0.80 21.96 11.43
C GLY A 45 -1.34 21.27 12.69
N PRO A 46 -2.25 20.30 12.53
CA PRO A 46 -2.65 19.43 13.62
C PRO A 46 -1.47 18.60 14.14
N GLY A 47 -1.56 18.12 15.38
CA GLY A 47 -0.55 17.21 15.93
C GLY A 47 -0.58 15.83 15.28
N VAL A 48 0.51 15.05 15.42
CA VAL A 48 0.63 13.70 14.83
C VAL A 48 -0.48 12.75 15.29
N LEU A 49 -0.97 12.91 16.52
CA LEU A 49 -2.04 12.08 17.08
C LEU A 49 -3.47 12.50 16.66
N GLN A 50 -3.61 13.48 15.76
CA GLN A 50 -4.93 14.00 15.39
C GLN A 50 -5.81 12.93 14.73
N ASP A 51 -5.24 12.10 13.85
CA ASP A 51 -6.02 11.12 13.08
C ASP A 51 -6.60 10.03 13.99
N TYR A 52 -5.92 9.67 15.08
CA TYR A 52 -6.49 8.81 16.12
C TYR A 52 -7.73 9.44 16.78
N ARG A 53 -7.69 10.74 17.06
CA ARG A 53 -8.82 11.46 17.66
C ARG A 53 -9.97 11.58 16.68
N ASP A 54 -9.66 11.82 15.40
CA ASP A 54 -10.66 11.90 14.33
C ASP A 54 -11.37 10.55 14.14
N ILE A 55 -10.61 9.44 14.06
CA ILE A 55 -11.16 8.08 13.98
C ILE A 55 -12.01 7.76 15.22
N ALA A 56 -11.49 8.01 16.43
CA ALA A 56 -12.23 7.77 17.67
C ALA A 56 -13.53 8.60 17.76
N LYS A 57 -13.50 9.84 17.25
CA LYS A 57 -14.69 10.69 17.15
C LYS A 57 -15.69 10.09 16.17
N LEU A 58 -15.25 9.69 14.97
CA LEU A 58 -16.12 9.16 13.92
C LEU A 58 -16.77 7.82 14.32
N LEU A 59 -16.03 6.94 15.01
CA LEU A 59 -16.57 5.68 15.53
C LEU A 59 -17.74 5.86 16.52
N ARG A 60 -17.83 7.02 17.19
CA ARG A 60 -18.94 7.37 18.09
C ARG A 60 -20.13 8.01 17.38
N ARG A 61 -20.01 8.31 16.09
CA ARG A 61 -21.08 8.94 15.29
C ARG A 61 -21.87 7.88 14.57
N GLN A 62 -23.17 8.14 14.42
CA GLN A 62 -24.07 7.30 13.65
C GLN A 62 -23.61 7.26 12.19
N SER A 63 -23.58 6.06 11.61
CA SER A 63 -23.40 5.89 10.18
C SER A 63 -24.76 6.04 9.49
N VAL A 64 -24.82 6.96 8.54
CA VAL A 64 -25.96 7.22 7.67
C VAL A 64 -25.52 6.94 6.24
N ALA A 65 -26.31 6.17 5.51
CA ALA A 65 -26.08 5.85 4.11
C ALA A 65 -27.23 6.38 3.24
N PRO A 66 -27.01 6.60 1.93
CA PRO A 66 -28.07 6.91 0.99
C PRO A 66 -29.17 5.83 1.00
N ALA A 67 -30.43 6.24 0.82
CA ALA A 67 -31.57 5.32 0.82
C ALA A 67 -31.50 4.25 -0.28
N ASN A 68 -30.84 4.58 -1.40
CA ASN A 68 -30.66 3.68 -2.54
C ASN A 68 -29.30 2.96 -2.52
N SER A 69 -28.56 3.01 -1.41
CA SER A 69 -27.29 2.29 -1.30
C SER A 69 -27.52 0.78 -1.21
N GLY A 70 -26.77 0.01 -1.99
CA GLY A 70 -26.82 -1.44 -1.95
C GLY A 70 -25.98 -2.04 -0.83
N PHE A 71 -25.83 -3.36 -0.89
CA PHE A 71 -25.10 -4.16 0.11
C PHE A 71 -23.58 -3.94 0.06
N ILE A 72 -23.03 -3.62 -1.11
CA ILE A 72 -21.58 -3.47 -1.30
C ILE A 72 -21.08 -2.23 -0.54
N PHE A 73 -21.88 -1.16 -0.53
CA PHE A 73 -21.60 0.04 0.26
C PHE A 73 -21.32 -0.28 1.74
N TRP A 74 -22.12 -1.17 2.35
CA TRP A 74 -21.97 -1.53 3.76
C TRP A 74 -20.80 -2.45 4.06
N ILE A 75 -20.46 -3.33 3.11
CA ILE A 75 -19.36 -4.30 3.27
C ILE A 75 -17.99 -3.70 2.95
N MET A 76 -17.92 -2.75 2.02
CA MET A 76 -16.66 -2.20 1.54
C MET A 76 -15.70 -1.77 2.67
N PRO A 77 -16.12 -1.02 3.72
CA PRO A 77 -15.21 -0.60 4.77
C PRO A 77 -14.52 -1.77 5.50
N TRP A 78 -15.24 -2.90 5.66
CA TRP A 78 -14.67 -4.11 6.26
C TRP A 78 -13.70 -4.80 5.31
N VAL A 79 -14.03 -4.88 4.03
CA VAL A 79 -13.18 -5.48 3.00
C VAL A 79 -11.85 -4.74 2.91
N LEU A 80 -11.84 -3.40 2.95
CA LEU A 80 -10.59 -2.63 2.91
C LEU A 80 -9.64 -3.00 4.06
N VAL A 81 -10.18 -3.10 5.27
CA VAL A 81 -9.37 -3.39 6.45
C VAL A 81 -8.90 -4.84 6.42
N VAL A 82 -9.79 -5.79 6.14
CA VAL A 82 -9.46 -7.22 6.14
C VAL A 82 -8.42 -7.56 5.08
N THR A 83 -8.59 -7.08 3.84
CA THR A 83 -7.62 -7.35 2.75
C THR A 83 -6.24 -6.81 3.09
N MET A 84 -6.15 -5.58 3.61
CA MET A 84 -4.87 -4.98 3.99
C MET A 84 -4.24 -5.62 5.22
N LEU A 85 -5.03 -6.11 6.18
CA LEU A 85 -4.52 -6.91 7.30
C LEU A 85 -3.97 -8.26 6.82
N LEU A 86 -4.63 -8.94 5.87
CA LEU A 86 -4.14 -10.20 5.31
C LEU A 86 -2.79 -10.03 4.62
N ILE A 87 -2.64 -9.00 3.78
CA ILE A 87 -1.34 -8.65 3.18
C ILE A 87 -0.34 -8.31 4.30
N GLY A 88 -0.75 -7.50 5.27
CA GLY A 88 0.08 -7.12 6.42
C GLY A 88 0.60 -8.31 7.24
N MET A 89 -0.18 -9.40 7.36
CA MET A 89 0.23 -10.65 8.01
C MET A 89 1.28 -11.42 7.20
N ALA A 90 1.18 -11.36 5.86
CA ALA A 90 2.03 -12.10 4.95
C ALA A 90 3.41 -11.47 4.75
N LEU A 91 3.50 -10.13 4.81
CA LEU A 91 4.74 -9.43 4.44
C LEU A 91 5.91 -9.77 5.37
N PRO A 92 7.07 -10.21 4.85
CA PRO A 92 8.26 -10.52 5.63
C PRO A 92 8.96 -9.23 6.04
N THR A 93 8.57 -8.58 7.14
CA THR A 93 9.00 -7.18 7.41
C THR A 93 9.88 -7.05 8.61
N VAL A 94 9.51 -7.71 9.70
CA VAL A 94 10.36 -7.86 10.89
C VAL A 94 11.22 -9.12 10.77
N THR A 95 10.68 -10.18 10.18
CA THR A 95 11.31 -11.49 10.00
C THR A 95 11.81 -11.69 8.57
N GLN A 96 12.83 -12.54 8.40
CA GLN A 96 13.35 -12.89 7.07
C GLN A 96 12.37 -13.76 6.27
N VAL A 97 11.58 -14.59 6.95
CA VAL A 97 10.54 -15.44 6.35
C VAL A 97 9.18 -14.80 6.54
N SER A 98 8.25 -15.05 5.61
CA SER A 98 6.84 -14.66 5.76
C SER A 98 6.25 -15.29 7.03
N PRO A 99 5.66 -14.49 7.95
CA PRO A 99 4.97 -15.03 9.12
C PRO A 99 3.72 -15.85 8.77
N PHE A 100 3.14 -15.62 7.59
CA PHE A 100 1.97 -16.32 7.11
C PHE A 100 2.19 -16.83 5.67
N PRO A 101 2.92 -17.96 5.50
CA PRO A 101 3.38 -18.43 4.19
C PRO A 101 2.26 -18.71 3.18
N ILE A 102 1.06 -19.06 3.65
CA ILE A 102 -0.11 -19.32 2.79
C ILE A 102 -0.49 -18.08 1.96
N SER A 103 -0.29 -16.87 2.50
CA SER A 103 -0.48 -15.61 1.78
C SER A 103 0.84 -14.91 1.44
N GLY A 104 1.98 -15.55 1.68
CA GLY A 104 3.33 -14.98 1.50
C GLY A 104 3.82 -14.92 0.05
N ASP A 105 2.92 -15.12 -0.91
CA ASP A 105 3.21 -15.17 -2.33
C ASP A 105 2.80 -13.85 -3.02
N ILE A 106 3.65 -13.37 -3.93
CA ILE A 106 3.42 -12.14 -4.71
C ILE A 106 2.06 -12.17 -5.40
N ILE A 107 1.69 -13.30 -6.00
CA ILE A 107 0.46 -13.41 -6.79
C ILE A 107 -0.76 -13.20 -5.87
N THR A 108 -0.73 -13.78 -4.67
CA THR A 108 -1.80 -13.62 -3.69
C THR A 108 -1.94 -12.17 -3.25
N ASP A 109 -0.83 -11.50 -2.94
CA ASP A 109 -0.84 -10.09 -2.55
C ASP A 109 -1.38 -9.17 -3.66
N ILE A 110 -1.00 -9.41 -4.92
CA ILE A 110 -1.54 -8.66 -6.07
C ILE A 110 -3.06 -8.84 -6.18
N TYR A 111 -3.58 -10.06 -6.02
CA TYR A 111 -5.02 -10.30 -6.02
C TYR A 111 -5.73 -9.65 -4.83
N LEU A 112 -5.12 -9.63 -3.64
CA LEU A 112 -5.66 -8.94 -2.47
C LEU A 112 -5.72 -7.42 -2.69
N LEU A 113 -4.69 -6.82 -3.32
CA LEU A 113 -4.72 -5.42 -3.75
C LEU A 113 -5.83 -5.16 -4.78
N ALA A 114 -6.02 -6.07 -5.74
CA ALA A 114 -7.09 -5.98 -6.72
C ALA A 114 -8.48 -6.06 -6.07
N ILE A 115 -8.69 -6.95 -5.09
CA ILE A 115 -9.94 -7.04 -4.31
C ILE A 115 -10.20 -5.72 -3.58
N PHE A 116 -9.20 -5.15 -2.91
CA PHE A 116 -9.33 -3.84 -2.26
C PHE A 116 -9.85 -2.78 -3.23
N ARG A 117 -9.20 -2.65 -4.40
CA ARG A 117 -9.52 -1.63 -5.40
C ARG A 117 -10.88 -1.87 -6.04
N PHE A 118 -11.21 -3.13 -6.32
CA PHE A 118 -12.50 -3.53 -6.87
C PHE A 118 -13.65 -3.14 -5.94
N PHE A 119 -13.59 -3.50 -4.65
CA PHE A 119 -14.65 -3.16 -3.70
C PHE A 119 -14.72 -1.66 -3.41
N PHE A 120 -13.57 -0.97 -3.35
CA PHE A 120 -13.54 0.48 -3.18
C PHE A 120 -14.30 1.18 -4.31
N ALA A 121 -13.98 0.87 -5.58
CA ALA A 121 -14.66 1.45 -6.73
C ALA A 121 -16.13 0.99 -6.86
N LEU A 122 -16.42 -0.29 -6.62
CA LEU A 122 -17.78 -0.80 -6.72
C LEU A 122 -18.71 -0.13 -5.70
N SER A 123 -18.20 0.20 -4.52
CA SER A 123 -18.98 0.88 -3.49
C SER A 123 -19.39 2.31 -3.87
N GLY A 124 -18.56 3.03 -4.63
CA GLY A 124 -18.93 4.36 -5.10
C GLY A 124 -20.03 4.30 -6.16
N ILE A 125 -20.08 3.25 -6.98
CA ILE A 125 -21.19 2.99 -7.91
C ILE A 125 -22.46 2.58 -7.13
N ASP A 126 -22.32 1.71 -6.13
CA ASP A 126 -23.42 1.20 -5.30
C ASP A 126 -24.04 2.27 -4.40
N SER A 127 -23.32 3.36 -4.12
CA SER A 127 -23.83 4.53 -3.38
C SER A 127 -24.91 5.32 -4.14
N ASN A 128 -25.08 5.06 -5.44
CA ASN A 128 -26.00 5.75 -6.34
C ASN A 128 -25.80 7.29 -6.38
N SER A 129 -24.55 7.72 -6.23
CA SER A 129 -24.13 9.13 -6.30
C SER A 129 -23.32 9.39 -7.57
N MET A 130 -23.62 10.48 -8.26
CA MET A 130 -22.95 10.82 -9.52
C MET A 130 -21.45 11.08 -9.33
N PHE A 131 -21.06 11.77 -8.25
CA PHE A 131 -19.66 12.07 -7.96
C PHE A 131 -18.88 10.83 -7.54
N ALA A 132 -19.49 9.98 -6.70
CA ALA A 132 -18.89 8.72 -6.27
C ALA A 132 -18.69 7.75 -7.45
N GLY A 133 -19.65 7.68 -8.37
CA GLY A 133 -19.54 6.87 -9.59
C GLY A 133 -18.40 7.35 -10.52
N ILE A 134 -18.27 8.67 -10.73
CA ILE A 134 -17.16 9.21 -11.53
C ILE A 134 -15.82 8.96 -10.84
N GLY A 135 -15.72 9.18 -9.53
CA GLY A 135 -14.50 8.90 -8.76
C GLY A 135 -14.09 7.42 -8.85
N SER A 136 -15.07 6.52 -8.82
CA SER A 136 -14.86 5.08 -8.96
C SER A 136 -14.32 4.70 -10.35
N SER A 137 -14.86 5.30 -11.41
CA SER A 137 -14.34 5.11 -12.77
C SER A 137 -12.89 5.58 -12.91
N ARG A 138 -12.54 6.70 -12.25
CA ARG A 138 -11.16 7.22 -12.23
C ARG A 138 -10.21 6.31 -11.47
N GLU A 139 -10.62 5.77 -10.33
CA GLU A 139 -9.83 4.79 -9.56
C GLU A 139 -9.57 3.52 -10.39
N LEU A 140 -10.60 3.02 -11.07
CA LEU A 140 -10.48 1.85 -11.94
C LEU A 140 -9.51 2.10 -13.09
N THR A 141 -9.62 3.27 -13.73
CA THR A 141 -8.71 3.69 -14.81
C THR A 141 -7.27 3.79 -14.30
N LEU A 142 -7.06 4.38 -13.11
CA LEU A 142 -5.74 4.52 -12.51
C LEU A 142 -5.06 3.16 -12.31
N GLY A 143 -5.71 2.22 -11.64
CA GLY A 143 -5.06 0.93 -11.43
C GLY A 143 -4.97 0.06 -12.69
N ILE A 144 -5.82 0.23 -13.72
CA ILE A 144 -5.57 -0.41 -15.04
C ILE A 144 -4.23 0.04 -15.62
N LEU A 145 -3.83 1.29 -15.38
CA LEU A 145 -2.53 1.81 -15.84
C LEU A 145 -1.36 1.37 -14.95
N VAL A 146 -1.59 1.21 -13.64
CA VAL A 146 -0.53 1.01 -12.64
C VAL A 146 -0.28 -0.47 -12.32
N GLU A 147 -1.32 -1.30 -12.30
CA GLU A 147 -1.18 -2.73 -11.97
C GLU A 147 -0.22 -3.47 -12.91
N PRO A 148 -0.25 -3.30 -14.24
CA PRO A 148 0.72 -3.95 -15.12
C PRO A 148 2.16 -3.54 -14.81
N ILE A 149 2.37 -2.28 -14.41
CA ILE A 149 3.69 -1.76 -14.04
C ILE A 149 4.18 -2.42 -12.76
N LEU A 150 3.32 -2.51 -11.75
CA LEU A 150 3.62 -3.17 -10.48
C LEU A 150 3.92 -4.66 -10.69
N ILE A 151 3.07 -5.36 -11.45
CA ILE A 151 3.24 -6.78 -11.78
C ILE A 151 4.57 -7.00 -12.49
N LEU A 152 4.87 -6.24 -13.55
CA LEU A 152 6.13 -6.38 -14.29
C LEU A 152 7.34 -6.14 -13.38
N ALA A 153 7.33 -5.08 -12.57
CA ALA A 153 8.44 -4.77 -11.70
C ALA A 153 8.72 -5.88 -10.66
N ILE A 154 7.66 -6.46 -10.09
CA ILE A 154 7.83 -7.55 -9.11
C ILE A 154 8.20 -8.87 -9.82
N VAL A 155 7.59 -9.18 -10.96
CA VAL A 155 7.89 -10.39 -11.75
C VAL A 155 9.34 -10.42 -12.21
N VAL A 156 9.93 -9.27 -12.59
CA VAL A 156 11.36 -9.19 -12.93
C VAL A 156 12.25 -9.66 -11.78
N VAL A 157 11.92 -9.28 -10.54
CA VAL A 157 12.67 -9.74 -9.35
C VAL A 157 12.35 -11.19 -9.00
N ALA A 158 11.10 -11.62 -9.16
CA ALA A 158 10.71 -13.01 -8.92
C ALA A 158 11.43 -13.97 -9.88
N LEU A 159 11.56 -13.60 -11.16
CA LEU A 159 12.26 -14.38 -12.19
C LEU A 159 13.77 -14.41 -11.97
N SER A 160 14.38 -13.33 -11.47
CA SER A 160 15.82 -13.33 -11.17
C SER A 160 16.19 -14.24 -10.00
N VAL A 161 15.29 -14.42 -9.03
CA VAL A 161 15.47 -15.33 -7.89
C VAL A 161 14.94 -16.75 -8.18
N GLY A 162 13.98 -16.90 -9.11
CA GLY A 162 13.35 -18.17 -9.46
C GLY A 162 12.24 -18.62 -8.48
N THR A 163 11.64 -17.70 -7.74
CA THR A 163 10.56 -17.97 -6.78
C THR A 163 9.58 -16.81 -6.73
N THR A 164 8.34 -17.06 -6.34
CA THR A 164 7.30 -16.04 -6.14
C THR A 164 7.06 -15.73 -4.66
N ASP A 165 7.67 -16.51 -3.75
CA ASP A 165 7.59 -16.28 -2.31
C ASP A 165 8.37 -15.02 -1.88
N LEU A 166 7.67 -14.10 -1.22
CA LEU A 166 8.18 -12.80 -0.79
C LEU A 166 9.34 -12.93 0.22
N GLY A 167 9.30 -13.93 1.10
CA GLY A 167 10.34 -14.18 2.09
C GLY A 167 11.64 -14.58 1.42
N TYR A 168 11.59 -15.54 0.50
CA TYR A 168 12.76 -15.99 -0.26
C TYR A 168 13.32 -14.90 -1.17
N ILE A 169 12.47 -14.14 -1.88
CA ILE A 169 12.92 -13.02 -2.72
C ILE A 169 13.67 -12.00 -1.88
N SER A 170 13.08 -11.63 -0.74
CA SER A 170 13.67 -10.65 0.15
C SER A 170 15.02 -11.11 0.72
N HIS A 171 15.10 -12.37 1.13
CA HIS A 171 16.33 -12.97 1.63
C HIS A 171 17.42 -13.05 0.53
N ALA A 172 17.03 -13.38 -0.71
CA ALA A 172 17.95 -13.43 -1.85
C ALA A 172 18.54 -12.04 -2.18
N LEU A 173 17.71 -10.99 -2.19
CA LEU A 173 18.16 -9.61 -2.40
C LEU A 173 19.03 -9.10 -1.25
N ALA A 174 18.75 -9.51 0.01
CA ALA A 174 19.53 -9.13 1.18
C ALA A 174 20.95 -9.72 1.18
N ASN A 175 21.11 -10.97 0.71
CA ASN A 175 22.39 -11.67 0.69
C ASN A 175 23.22 -11.41 -0.60
N ASN A 176 23.03 -10.26 -1.22
CA ASN A 176 23.81 -9.80 -2.38
C ASN A 176 23.87 -10.77 -3.58
N HIS A 177 22.83 -11.58 -3.81
CA HIS A 177 22.69 -12.35 -5.06
C HIS A 177 22.20 -11.46 -6.23
N TRP A 178 22.81 -10.29 -6.39
CA TRP A 178 22.47 -9.33 -7.44
C TRP A 178 23.15 -9.81 -8.72
N GLN A 179 22.59 -10.85 -9.34
CA GLN A 179 23.10 -11.34 -10.63
C GLN A 179 23.07 -10.21 -11.68
N HIS A 180 22.04 -9.35 -11.60
CA HIS A 180 21.77 -8.26 -12.52
C HIS A 180 21.40 -6.97 -11.76
N PRO A 181 22.38 -6.21 -11.24
CA PRO A 181 22.11 -5.10 -10.34
C PRO A 181 21.35 -3.96 -11.03
N LEU A 182 21.62 -3.72 -12.31
CA LEU A 182 20.95 -2.67 -13.07
C LEU A 182 19.47 -3.00 -13.29
N THR A 183 19.16 -4.26 -13.62
CA THR A 183 17.79 -4.77 -13.73
C THR A 183 17.01 -4.61 -12.42
N VAL A 184 17.60 -4.97 -11.28
CA VAL A 184 16.97 -4.84 -9.95
C VAL A 184 16.71 -3.39 -9.58
N VAL A 185 17.64 -2.48 -9.88
CA VAL A 185 17.47 -1.04 -9.63
C VAL A 185 16.34 -0.45 -10.47
N LEU A 186 16.27 -0.80 -11.77
CA LEU A 186 15.20 -0.32 -12.64
C LEU A 186 13.83 -0.84 -12.19
N ALA A 187 13.75 -2.14 -11.88
CA ALA A 187 12.54 -2.74 -11.31
C ALA A 187 12.14 -2.04 -10.00
N GLY A 188 13.11 -1.73 -9.13
CA GLY A 188 12.87 -1.03 -7.87
C GLY A 188 12.35 0.39 -8.07
N LEU A 189 12.93 1.17 -8.98
CA LEU A 189 12.47 2.53 -9.27
C LEU A 189 11.04 2.54 -9.82
N VAL A 190 10.73 1.63 -10.74
CA VAL A 190 9.41 1.51 -11.34
C VAL A 190 8.38 1.00 -10.33
N CYS A 191 8.76 0.04 -9.48
CA CYS A 191 7.92 -0.44 -8.39
C CYS A 191 7.64 0.67 -7.37
N ALA A 192 8.65 1.45 -6.98
CA ALA A 192 8.48 2.60 -6.10
C ALA A 192 7.49 3.62 -6.68
N PHE A 193 7.59 3.91 -7.98
CA PHE A 193 6.66 4.80 -8.68
C PHE A 193 5.23 4.24 -8.71
N ALA A 194 5.05 2.97 -9.06
CA ALA A 194 3.75 2.31 -9.09
C ALA A 194 3.10 2.29 -7.70
N LEU A 195 3.85 1.93 -6.66
CA LEU A 195 3.37 1.90 -5.28
C LEU A 195 3.08 3.30 -4.75
N PHE A 196 3.82 4.33 -5.16
CA PHE A 196 3.50 5.72 -4.83
C PHE A 196 2.15 6.15 -5.44
N ILE A 197 1.83 5.75 -6.68
CA ILE A 197 0.51 5.98 -7.26
C ILE A 197 -0.56 5.20 -6.49
N GLU A 198 -0.27 3.95 -6.12
CA GLU A 198 -1.20 3.10 -5.37
C GLU A 198 -1.50 3.64 -3.96
N MET A 199 -0.61 4.44 -3.36
CA MET A 199 -0.89 5.16 -2.11
C MET A 199 -2.02 6.20 -2.25
N GLY A 200 -2.39 6.58 -3.48
CA GLY A 200 -3.46 7.55 -3.76
C GLY A 200 -3.09 8.98 -3.35
N LYS A 201 -1.80 9.33 -3.30
CA LYS A 201 -1.34 10.66 -2.91
C LYS A 201 -1.18 11.58 -4.13
N VAL A 202 -1.27 12.89 -3.90
CA VAL A 202 -0.91 13.93 -4.88
C VAL A 202 0.50 13.64 -5.41
N PRO A 203 0.75 13.71 -6.73
CA PRO A 203 -0.11 14.25 -7.79
C PRO A 203 -1.09 13.26 -8.45
N PHE A 204 -1.23 12.03 -7.96
CA PHE A 204 -2.05 10.97 -8.57
C PHE A 204 -3.34 10.66 -7.81
N ASP A 205 -3.88 11.64 -7.07
CA ASP A 205 -5.17 11.60 -6.35
C ASP A 205 -6.38 11.79 -7.29
N GLY A 206 -6.44 10.97 -8.35
CA GLY A 206 -7.45 11.10 -9.40
C GLY A 206 -8.87 10.76 -8.97
N ALA A 207 -9.02 9.84 -8.00
CA ALA A 207 -10.31 9.30 -7.55
C ALA A 207 -10.97 10.15 -6.46
N GLU A 208 -10.22 10.58 -5.44
CA GLU A 208 -10.73 11.42 -4.35
C GLU A 208 -10.97 12.85 -4.83
N ALA A 209 -9.99 13.40 -5.57
CA ALA A 209 -10.14 14.62 -6.35
C ALA A 209 -10.97 15.72 -5.67
N GLU A 210 -10.61 16.12 -4.44
CA GLU A 210 -11.45 16.99 -3.58
C GLU A 210 -12.04 18.21 -4.32
N GLN A 211 -11.24 18.82 -5.21
CA GLN A 211 -11.62 20.01 -5.98
C GLN A 211 -12.62 19.73 -7.12
N GLU A 212 -12.71 18.51 -7.62
CA GLU A 212 -13.54 18.13 -8.77
C GLU A 212 -14.71 17.21 -8.40
N LEU A 213 -14.52 16.28 -7.46
CA LEU A 213 -15.44 15.19 -7.16
C LEU A 213 -15.84 15.11 -5.68
N GLN A 214 -15.47 16.09 -4.85
CA GLN A 214 -15.86 16.14 -3.42
C GLN A 214 -15.60 14.83 -2.65
N GLU A 215 -14.37 14.28 -2.75
CA GLU A 215 -13.91 13.03 -2.10
C GLU A 215 -14.30 11.71 -2.80
N GLY A 216 -14.94 11.77 -3.97
CA GLY A 216 -15.12 10.61 -4.86
C GLY A 216 -15.89 9.44 -4.22
N PRO A 217 -15.37 8.20 -4.21
CA PRO A 217 -16.06 7.06 -3.61
C PRO A 217 -16.33 7.20 -2.10
N VAL A 218 -15.63 8.11 -1.42
CA VAL A 218 -15.73 8.31 0.03
C VAL A 218 -16.86 9.29 0.41
N THR A 219 -17.36 10.09 -0.55
CA THR A 219 -18.31 11.19 -0.33
C THR A 219 -19.55 10.79 0.48
N GLU A 220 -20.13 9.63 0.19
CA GLU A 220 -21.41 9.20 0.79
C GLU A 220 -21.22 8.50 2.15
N TYR A 221 -19.99 8.25 2.59
CA TYR A 221 -19.72 7.59 3.86
C TYR A 221 -19.76 8.57 5.05
N SER A 222 -20.45 8.15 6.11
CA SER A 222 -20.54 8.95 7.33
C SER A 222 -20.36 8.12 8.61
N GLY A 223 -20.03 8.82 9.70
CA GLY A 223 -19.89 8.26 11.03
C GLY A 223 -18.88 7.11 11.14
N SER A 224 -19.29 6.00 11.76
CA SER A 224 -18.42 4.85 11.99
C SER A 224 -17.93 4.18 10.70
N ALA A 225 -18.74 4.13 9.63
CA ALA A 225 -18.31 3.58 8.35
C ALA A 225 -17.18 4.42 7.72
N LEU A 226 -17.29 5.76 7.76
CA LEU A 226 -16.22 6.65 7.32
C LEU A 226 -14.92 6.46 8.13
N ALA A 227 -15.04 6.18 9.43
CA ALA A 227 -13.87 5.88 10.27
C ALA A 227 -13.13 4.63 9.75
N MET A 228 -13.87 3.57 9.42
CA MET A 228 -13.32 2.33 8.88
C MET A 228 -12.70 2.53 7.50
N VAL A 229 -13.33 3.32 6.62
CA VAL A 229 -12.77 3.67 5.31
C VAL A 229 -11.46 4.44 5.45
N LYS A 230 -11.40 5.47 6.30
CA LYS A 230 -10.17 6.25 6.54
C LYS A 230 -9.05 5.38 7.11
N LEU A 231 -9.38 4.48 8.02
CA LEU A 231 -8.43 3.53 8.58
C LEU A 231 -7.96 2.52 7.51
N GLY A 232 -8.84 2.02 6.64
CA GLY A 232 -8.50 1.12 5.54
C GLY A 232 -7.60 1.77 4.48
N LEU A 233 -7.88 3.02 4.09
CA LEU A 233 -7.05 3.81 3.18
C LEU A 233 -5.67 4.10 3.78
N GLY A 234 -5.61 4.49 5.06
CA GLY A 234 -4.35 4.68 5.77
C GLY A 234 -3.55 3.38 5.89
N LEU A 235 -4.23 2.26 6.12
CA LEU A 235 -3.60 0.95 6.17
C LEU A 235 -3.06 0.54 4.79
N LYS A 236 -3.80 0.80 3.69
CA LYS A 236 -3.30 0.61 2.31
C LYS A 236 -1.98 1.35 2.11
N GLN A 237 -1.92 2.64 2.48
CA GLN A 237 -0.69 3.43 2.33
C GLN A 237 0.51 2.81 3.06
N LEU A 238 0.30 2.30 4.28
CA LEU A 238 1.37 1.61 5.00
C LEU A 238 1.75 0.27 4.38
N VAL A 239 0.78 -0.57 4.04
CA VAL A 239 1.01 -1.91 3.47
C VAL A 239 1.77 -1.82 2.16
N VAL A 240 1.37 -0.90 1.29
CA VAL A 240 2.02 -0.62 0.00
C VAL A 240 3.47 -0.13 0.20
N ALA A 241 3.71 0.78 1.16
CA ALA A 241 5.06 1.19 1.53
C ALA A 241 5.90 0.01 2.05
N GLN A 242 5.28 -0.84 2.85
CA GLN A 242 5.92 -1.97 3.49
C GLN A 242 6.24 -3.09 2.48
N LEU A 243 5.40 -3.31 1.48
CA LEU A 243 5.66 -4.21 0.34
C LEU A 243 6.94 -3.78 -0.40
N PHE A 244 7.07 -2.48 -0.72
CA PHE A 244 8.29 -1.94 -1.35
C PHE A 244 9.54 -2.23 -0.50
N LEU A 245 9.48 -1.87 0.79
CA LEU A 245 10.60 -2.04 1.71
C LEU A 245 10.95 -3.51 1.92
N ALA A 246 9.95 -4.39 1.97
CA ALA A 246 10.15 -5.82 2.17
C ALA A 246 10.92 -6.45 0.99
N ILE A 247 10.61 -6.05 -0.23
CA ILE A 247 11.21 -6.61 -1.46
C ILE A 247 12.55 -5.92 -1.77
N PHE A 248 12.56 -4.60 -1.96
CA PHE A 248 13.69 -3.87 -2.55
C PHE A 248 14.69 -3.31 -1.53
N ILE A 249 14.29 -3.17 -0.27
CA ILE A 249 15.16 -2.65 0.80
C ILE A 249 15.19 -3.65 1.99
N PRO A 250 15.63 -4.91 1.78
CA PRO A 250 15.37 -6.01 2.72
C PRO A 250 16.33 -6.09 3.93
N TRP A 251 17.20 -5.10 4.15
CA TRP A 251 18.18 -5.13 5.24
C TRP A 251 17.56 -4.91 6.64
N GLY A 252 18.24 -5.31 7.71
CA GLY A 252 17.81 -5.01 9.08
C GLY A 252 16.63 -5.83 9.59
N LYS A 253 16.41 -7.03 9.04
CA LYS A 253 15.44 -8.02 9.51
C LYS A 253 16.05 -8.91 10.60
N ALA A 254 15.22 -9.40 11.51
CA ALA A 254 15.65 -10.29 12.57
C ALA A 254 16.02 -11.68 12.00
N SER A 255 17.25 -12.11 12.24
CA SER A 255 17.75 -13.45 11.90
C SER A 255 17.38 -14.52 12.94
N SER A 256 17.07 -14.11 14.16
CA SER A 256 16.56 -14.97 15.23
C SER A 256 15.27 -14.39 15.80
N LEU A 257 14.35 -15.27 16.22
CA LEU A 257 13.10 -14.90 16.92
C LEU A 257 13.34 -14.46 18.38
N SER A 258 14.55 -13.97 18.70
CA SER A 258 14.84 -13.40 20.00
C SER A 258 14.13 -12.05 20.17
N PHE A 259 13.70 -11.74 21.39
CA PHE A 259 13.03 -10.47 21.69
C PHE A 259 13.89 -9.26 21.28
N GLY A 260 15.19 -9.30 21.55
CA GLY A 260 16.13 -8.25 21.14
C GLY A 260 16.24 -8.12 19.62
N GLY A 261 16.27 -9.24 18.89
CA GLY A 261 16.28 -9.25 17.43
C GLY A 261 15.03 -8.60 16.84
N LEU A 262 13.85 -9.02 17.29
CA LEU A 262 12.57 -8.49 16.82
C LEU A 262 12.38 -7.00 17.16
N PHE A 263 12.83 -6.57 18.34
CA PHE A 263 12.76 -5.17 18.76
C PHE A 263 13.65 -4.27 17.89
N SER A 264 14.90 -4.69 17.65
CA SER A 264 15.83 -3.95 16.79
C SER A 264 15.31 -3.86 15.34
N ALA A 265 14.79 -4.95 14.80
CA ALA A 265 14.22 -5.00 13.45
C ALA A 265 12.99 -4.08 13.33
N SER A 266 12.15 -4.03 14.37
CA SER A 266 10.98 -3.16 14.41
C SER A 266 11.36 -1.67 14.42
N ILE A 267 12.41 -1.28 15.16
CA ILE A 267 12.92 0.10 15.14
C ILE A 267 13.46 0.46 13.75
N ILE A 268 14.23 -0.43 13.13
CA ILE A 268 14.75 -0.20 11.77
C ILE A 268 13.61 -0.06 10.77
N LEU A 269 12.57 -0.90 10.86
CA LEU A 269 11.38 -0.79 10.04
C LEU A 269 10.68 0.57 10.22
N LEU A 270 10.51 1.04 11.45
CA LEU A 270 9.92 2.36 11.73
C LEU A 270 10.73 3.50 11.12
N ILE A 271 12.07 3.44 11.17
CA ILE A 271 12.94 4.43 10.53
C ILE A 271 12.76 4.40 9.00
N LYS A 272 12.72 3.21 8.39
CA LYS A 272 12.50 3.08 6.94
C LYS A 272 11.14 3.63 6.52
N LEU A 273 10.08 3.29 7.25
CA LEU A 273 8.74 3.82 7.01
C LEU A 273 8.73 5.35 7.16
N PHE A 274 9.38 5.89 8.19
CA PHE A 274 9.52 7.34 8.36
C PHE A 274 10.16 8.00 7.14
N VAL A 275 11.26 7.43 6.61
CA VAL A 275 11.92 7.94 5.40
C VAL A 275 11.01 7.87 4.17
N VAL A 276 10.32 6.74 3.96
CA VAL A 276 9.38 6.60 2.82
C VAL A 276 8.25 7.62 2.91
N PHE A 277 7.62 7.80 4.07
CA PHE A 277 6.56 8.79 4.26
C PHE A 277 7.07 10.23 4.19
N LEU A 278 8.32 10.49 4.58
CA LEU A 278 8.95 11.80 4.42
C LEU A 278 9.15 12.14 2.94
N ILE A 279 9.70 11.20 2.15
CA ILE A 279 9.88 11.36 0.70
C ILE A 279 8.52 11.51 0.03
N ALA A 280 7.56 10.64 0.35
CA ALA A 280 6.21 10.71 -0.21
C ALA A 280 5.52 12.04 0.13
N GLY A 281 5.65 12.51 1.37
CA GLY A 281 5.13 13.82 1.80
C GLY A 281 5.83 14.99 1.12
N LEU A 282 7.13 14.89 0.82
CA LEU A 282 7.83 15.92 0.05
C LEU A 282 7.30 15.98 -1.39
N VAL A 283 7.17 14.84 -2.07
CA VAL A 283 6.61 14.76 -3.43
C VAL A 283 5.18 15.30 -3.47
N GLU A 284 4.35 14.89 -2.52
CA GLU A 284 2.95 15.32 -2.38
C GLU A 284 2.78 16.84 -2.30
N ASN A 285 3.73 17.55 -1.68
CA ASN A 285 3.63 19.00 -1.44
C ASN A 285 4.50 19.85 -2.38
N THR A 286 5.36 19.22 -3.20
CA THR A 286 6.21 19.91 -4.19
C THR A 286 5.66 19.81 -5.61
N MET A 287 4.85 18.78 -5.89
CA MET A 287 4.25 18.56 -7.20
C MET A 287 2.82 19.09 -7.28
N ALA A 288 2.48 19.66 -8.44
CA ALA A 288 1.10 19.99 -8.77
C ALA A 288 0.32 18.74 -9.18
N ARG A 289 -0.96 18.70 -8.82
CA ARG A 289 -1.89 17.64 -9.20
C ARG A 289 -1.93 17.44 -10.72
N VAL A 290 -1.78 16.21 -11.18
CA VAL A 290 -1.87 15.87 -12.60
C VAL A 290 -3.34 15.77 -12.99
N ARG A 291 -3.72 16.42 -14.10
CA ARG A 291 -5.08 16.31 -14.61
C ARG A 291 -5.36 14.87 -15.03
N PHE A 292 -6.55 14.36 -14.71
CA PHE A 292 -6.95 13.00 -15.06
C PHE A 292 -6.77 12.70 -16.56
N THR A 293 -7.06 13.66 -17.44
CA THR A 293 -6.88 13.50 -18.90
C THR A 293 -5.42 13.28 -19.33
N GLN A 294 -4.44 13.70 -18.53
CA GLN A 294 -3.01 13.58 -18.83
C GLN A 294 -2.34 12.41 -18.09
N ILE A 295 -3.07 11.71 -17.21
CA ILE A 295 -2.50 10.71 -16.31
C ILE A 295 -1.85 9.55 -17.06
N HIS A 296 -2.48 9.12 -18.16
CA HIS A 296 -1.95 8.09 -19.06
C HIS A 296 -0.57 8.45 -19.59
N ARG A 297 -0.37 9.71 -20.00
CA ARG A 297 0.91 10.19 -20.56
C ARG A 297 2.01 10.24 -19.51
N THR A 298 1.67 10.52 -18.26
CA THR A 298 2.62 10.55 -17.14
C THR A 298 3.01 9.14 -16.69
N ILE A 299 2.08 8.19 -16.73
CA ILE A 299 2.30 6.80 -16.26
C ILE A 299 2.97 5.94 -17.34
N PHE A 300 2.68 6.18 -18.62
CA PHE A 300 3.19 5.37 -19.73
C PHE A 300 4.73 5.21 -19.79
N PRO A 301 5.55 6.25 -19.52
CA PRO A 301 7.00 6.07 -19.44
C PRO A 301 7.45 5.05 -18.40
N ALA A 302 6.78 4.98 -17.24
CA ALA A 302 7.10 3.99 -16.21
C ALA A 302 6.80 2.56 -16.68
N PHE A 303 5.75 2.36 -17.48
CA PHE A 303 5.47 1.08 -18.13
C PHE A 303 6.59 0.69 -19.10
N LEU A 304 7.09 1.63 -19.91
CA LEU A 304 8.22 1.35 -20.81
C LEU A 304 9.49 0.95 -20.05
N VAL A 305 9.78 1.61 -18.92
CA VAL A 305 10.92 1.25 -18.07
C VAL A 305 10.71 -0.13 -17.43
N ALA A 306 9.48 -0.50 -17.06
CA ALA A 306 9.16 -1.84 -16.56
C ALA A 306 9.48 -2.93 -17.60
N VAL A 307 9.06 -2.70 -18.85
CA VAL A 307 9.34 -3.61 -19.98
C VAL A 307 10.85 -3.68 -20.25
N LEU A 308 11.55 -2.54 -20.19
CA LEU A 308 13.00 -2.48 -20.36
C LEU A 308 13.74 -3.27 -19.27
N ALA A 309 13.29 -3.21 -18.01
CA ALA A 309 13.83 -4.03 -16.93
C ALA A 309 13.67 -5.54 -17.21
N LEU A 310 12.52 -5.95 -17.75
CA LEU A 310 12.30 -7.34 -18.17
C LEU A 310 13.21 -7.76 -19.33
N ILE A 311 13.40 -6.87 -20.31
CA ILE A 311 14.31 -7.11 -21.43
C ILE A 311 15.74 -7.30 -20.91
N PHE A 312 16.21 -6.44 -20.01
CA PHE A 312 17.55 -6.55 -19.44
C PHE A 312 17.76 -7.83 -18.65
N LEU A 313 16.73 -8.30 -17.94
CA LEU A 313 16.77 -9.61 -17.30
C LEU A 313 17.00 -10.73 -18.32
N ILE A 314 16.26 -10.74 -19.43
CA ILE A 314 16.34 -11.79 -20.46
C ILE A 314 17.73 -11.77 -21.13
N PHE A 315 18.28 -10.59 -21.37
CA PHE A 315 19.61 -10.45 -21.99
C PHE A 315 20.77 -10.56 -21.00
N GLY A 316 20.50 -10.69 -19.70
CA GLY A 316 21.51 -10.89 -18.65
C GLY A 316 22.33 -9.65 -18.28
N TRP A 317 21.72 -8.45 -18.31
CA TRP A 317 22.35 -7.18 -17.90
C TRP A 317 22.03 -6.80 -16.45
#